data_AF-A0AAE8QIP0-F1
#
_entry.id   AF-A0AAE8QIP0-F1
#
_cell.length_a   1.000
_cell.length_b   1.000
_cell.length_c   1.000
_cell.angle_alpha   90.00
_cell.angle_beta   90.00
_cell.angle_gamma   90.00
#
_symmetry.space_group_name_H-M   'P 1'
#
loop_
_entity.id
_entity.type
_entity.pdbx_description
1 polymer ?
#
loop_
_entity_poly.entity_id
_entity_poly.type
_entity_poly.pdbx_seq_one_letter_code
_entity_poly.pdbx_strand_id
1 'polypeptide(L)'
;MQDYREEGAERAAKHQKYQTDLKNARARLSELQTQYEYTFTESIKQGTDATAQLAKIDDDIALQKEVVARRERDARLAHAAMPEGKISSVDVVNEYQNVFVPKVRAEYEPIVDAKLKMARDLLISCIIDHRDGEEAYGYLREEIAEITRANRSQGKTSESPVIDHPTSTAKVMGSLGVTNGVHEVISQVSRFTYGHKPNDFEYIAEVPTKTKGAK
;
A
#
# COMPACT_ATOMS: atom_id res chain seq x y z
N MET A 1 12.12 -15.79 -7.91
CA MET A 1 11.09 -15.54 -6.87
C MET A 1 10.57 -16.83 -6.24
N GLN A 2 10.17 -17.83 -7.04
CA GLN A 2 9.70 -19.12 -6.52
C GLN A 2 10.82 -19.90 -5.80
N ASP A 3 11.99 -19.99 -6.42
CA ASP A 3 13.17 -20.66 -5.84
C ASP A 3 13.63 -20.04 -4.51
N TYR A 4 13.60 -18.71 -4.37
CA TYR A 4 13.91 -18.02 -3.11
C TYR A 4 12.91 -18.36 -2.00
N ARG A 5 11.61 -18.50 -2.34
CA ARG A 5 10.57 -18.89 -1.38
C ARG A 5 10.71 -20.34 -0.96
N GLU A 6 11.02 -21.23 -1.90
CA GLU A 6 11.26 -22.65 -1.63
C GLU A 6 12.50 -22.86 -0.74
N GLU A 7 13.62 -22.19 -1.05
CA GLU A 7 14.82 -22.20 -0.18
C GLU A 7 14.56 -21.62 1.21
N GLY A 8 13.72 -20.59 1.31
CA GLY A 8 13.31 -20.00 2.59
C GLY A 8 12.43 -20.97 3.41
N ALA A 9 11.49 -21.64 2.76
CA ALA A 9 10.58 -22.60 3.38
C ALA A 9 11.30 -23.85 3.88
N GLU A 10 12.25 -24.39 3.11
CA GLU A 10 13.06 -25.53 3.54
C GLU A 10 13.94 -25.21 4.75
N ARG A 11 14.56 -24.01 4.78
CA ARG A 11 15.33 -23.53 5.93
C ARG A 11 14.44 -23.35 7.15
N ALA A 12 13.27 -22.74 6.99
CA ALA A 12 12.30 -22.57 8.07
C ALA A 12 11.83 -23.93 8.63
N ALA A 13 11.52 -24.89 7.77
CA ALA A 13 11.08 -26.23 8.18
C ALA A 13 12.18 -27.01 8.93
N LYS A 14 13.43 -26.95 8.45
CA LYS A 14 14.57 -27.56 9.15
C LYS A 14 14.81 -26.93 10.52
N HIS A 15 14.77 -25.60 10.61
CA HIS A 15 14.92 -24.89 11.88
C HIS A 15 13.78 -25.20 12.86
N GLN A 16 12.54 -25.28 12.35
CA GLN A 16 11.36 -25.61 13.14
C GLN A 16 11.45 -27.00 13.77
N LYS A 17 12.04 -27.98 13.09
CA LYS A 17 12.26 -29.32 13.65
C LYS A 17 13.13 -29.28 14.92
N TYR A 18 14.27 -28.57 14.88
CA TYR A 18 15.15 -28.46 16.05
C TYR A 18 14.50 -27.67 17.20
N GLN A 19 13.73 -26.63 16.88
CA GLN A 19 12.97 -25.89 17.90
C GLN A 19 11.87 -26.74 18.54
N THR A 20 11.14 -27.53 17.75
CA THR A 20 10.12 -28.46 18.26
C THR A 20 10.74 -29.53 19.14
N ASP A 21 11.86 -30.14 18.73
CA ASP A 21 12.56 -31.14 19.53
C ASP A 21 13.02 -30.57 20.88
N LEU A 22 13.58 -29.35 20.89
CA LEU A 22 13.96 -28.65 22.12
C LEU A 22 12.76 -28.34 23.01
N LYS A 23 11.66 -27.87 22.42
CA LYS A 23 10.41 -27.59 23.15
C LYS A 23 9.87 -28.86 23.80
N ASN A 24 9.83 -29.97 23.08
CA ASN A 24 9.37 -31.27 23.58
C ASN A 24 10.26 -31.77 24.72
N ALA A 25 11.58 -31.63 24.59
CA ALA A 25 12.52 -32.03 25.65
C ALA A 25 12.33 -31.20 26.94
N ARG A 26 12.09 -29.89 26.82
CA ARG A 26 11.78 -29.00 27.95
C ARG A 26 10.42 -29.32 28.59
N ALA A 27 9.41 -29.60 27.78
CA ALA A 27 8.09 -30.00 28.27
C ALA A 27 8.17 -31.30 29.09
N ARG A 28 8.93 -32.29 28.61
CA ARG A 28 9.15 -33.54 29.33
C ARG A 28 9.90 -33.34 30.65
N LEU A 29 10.89 -32.45 30.68
CA LEU A 29 11.59 -32.10 31.93
C LEU A 29 10.62 -31.49 32.96
N SER A 30 9.78 -30.56 32.52
CA SER A 30 8.76 -29.95 33.39
C SER A 30 7.77 -30.99 33.91
N GLU A 31 7.34 -31.92 33.06
CA GLU A 31 6.43 -33.01 33.46
C GLU A 31 7.06 -33.90 34.54
N LEU A 32 8.33 -34.28 34.39
CA LEU A 32 9.05 -35.08 35.40
C LEU A 32 9.22 -34.31 36.72
N GLN A 33 9.48 -33.00 36.67
CA GLN A 33 9.54 -32.15 37.87
C GLN A 33 8.18 -32.09 38.59
N THR A 34 7.09 -31.93 37.85
CA THR A 34 5.74 -31.96 38.43
C THR A 34 5.40 -33.34 39.00
N GLN A 35 5.81 -34.44 38.35
CA GLN A 35 5.65 -35.79 38.88
C GLN A 35 6.41 -35.97 40.19
N TYR A 36 7.64 -35.48 40.27
CA TYR A 36 8.43 -35.49 41.50
C TYR A 36 7.71 -34.76 42.64
N GLU A 37 7.28 -33.52 42.41
CA GLU A 37 6.57 -32.70 43.39
C GLU A 37 5.27 -33.36 43.87
N TYR A 38 4.52 -33.95 42.93
CA TYR A 38 3.29 -34.68 43.22
C TYR A 38 3.56 -35.93 44.08
N THR A 39 4.49 -36.79 43.66
CA THR A 39 4.84 -38.02 44.38
C THR A 39 5.36 -37.71 45.78
N PHE A 40 6.18 -36.67 45.93
CA PHE A 40 6.66 -36.21 47.23
C PHE A 40 5.52 -35.71 48.13
N THR A 41 4.62 -34.90 47.57
CA THR A 41 3.49 -34.37 48.33
C THR A 41 2.53 -35.48 48.78
N GLU A 42 2.24 -36.45 47.91
CA GLU A 42 1.37 -37.58 48.24
C GLU A 42 2.02 -38.53 49.26
N SER A 43 3.33 -38.78 49.16
CA SER A 43 4.04 -39.61 50.15
C SER A 43 3.97 -39.00 51.55
N ILE A 44 4.09 -37.67 51.65
CA ILE A 44 3.93 -36.95 52.93
C ILE A 44 2.50 -36.99 53.44
N LYS A 45 1.49 -36.77 52.57
CA LYS A 45 0.07 -36.80 52.99
C LYS A 45 -0.39 -38.18 53.47
N GLN A 46 0.06 -39.23 52.78
CA GLN A 46 -0.39 -40.60 53.04
C GLN A 46 0.52 -41.34 54.04
N GLY A 47 1.66 -40.76 54.42
CA GLY A 47 2.63 -41.38 55.31
C GLY A 47 3.30 -42.62 54.70
N THR A 48 3.38 -42.69 53.38
CA THR A 48 3.96 -43.81 52.63
C THR A 48 5.41 -43.55 52.25
N ASP A 49 6.26 -44.58 52.28
CA ASP A 49 7.64 -44.47 51.82
C ASP A 49 7.70 -44.54 50.29
N ALA A 50 7.95 -43.39 49.66
CA ALA A 50 8.13 -43.27 48.21
C ALA A 50 9.59 -43.07 47.79
N THR A 51 10.57 -43.30 48.68
CA THR A 51 11.99 -42.97 48.45
C THR A 51 12.54 -43.57 47.15
N ALA A 52 12.22 -44.84 46.86
CA ALA A 52 12.67 -45.51 45.63
C ALA A 52 12.03 -44.93 44.36
N GLN A 53 10.77 -44.47 44.44
CA GLN A 53 10.09 -43.84 43.30
C GLN A 53 10.64 -42.44 43.04
N LEU A 54 10.88 -41.65 44.09
CA LEU A 54 11.48 -40.33 43.99
C LEU A 54 12.90 -40.40 43.43
N ALA A 55 13.73 -41.35 43.90
CA ALA A 55 15.08 -41.56 43.37
C ALA A 55 15.07 -41.87 41.87
N LYS A 56 14.13 -42.70 41.41
CA LYS A 56 13.97 -43.00 39.98
C LYS A 56 13.56 -41.76 39.18
N ILE A 57 12.64 -40.95 39.70
CA ILE A 57 12.22 -39.70 39.04
C ILE A 57 13.39 -38.72 38.99
N ASP A 58 14.22 -38.64 40.03
CA ASP A 58 15.43 -37.81 40.05
C ASP A 58 16.46 -38.26 39.00
N ASP A 59 16.70 -39.56 38.85
CA ASP A 59 17.56 -40.12 37.81
C ASP A 59 17.03 -39.76 36.40
N ASP A 60 15.72 -39.90 36.19
CA ASP A 60 15.06 -39.52 34.93
C ASP A 60 15.16 -38.00 34.67
N ILE A 61 15.04 -37.16 35.70
CA ILE A 61 15.24 -35.70 35.62
C ILE A 61 16.69 -35.38 35.25
N ALA A 62 17.67 -36.04 35.87
CA ALA A 62 19.09 -35.82 35.59
C ALA A 62 19.42 -36.17 34.13
N LEU A 63 18.94 -37.32 33.66
CA LEU A 63 19.07 -37.73 32.26
C LEU A 63 18.39 -36.73 31.32
N GLN A 64 17.17 -36.29 31.64
CA GLN A 64 16.42 -35.36 30.79
C GLN A 64 17.05 -33.97 30.72
N LYS A 65 17.70 -33.49 31.79
CA LYS A 65 18.49 -32.25 31.77
C LYS A 65 19.64 -32.34 30.77
N GLU A 66 20.33 -33.48 30.70
CA GLU A 66 21.36 -33.69 29.67
C GLU A 66 20.77 -33.70 28.26
N VAL A 67 19.61 -34.33 28.07
CA VAL A 67 18.91 -34.34 26.77
C VAL A 67 18.59 -32.91 26.34
N VAL A 68 18.05 -32.07 27.23
CA VAL A 68 17.79 -30.65 26.94
C VAL A 68 19.08 -29.94 26.55
N ALA A 69 20.17 -30.09 27.33
CA ALA A 69 21.46 -29.46 27.03
C ALA A 69 22.07 -29.92 25.69
N ARG A 70 21.86 -31.18 25.29
CA ARG A 70 22.24 -31.67 23.94
C ARG A 70 21.38 -31.02 22.86
N ARG A 71 20.06 -30.99 23.02
CA ARG A 71 19.14 -30.37 22.04
C ARG A 71 19.34 -28.86 21.87
N GLU A 72 19.73 -28.15 22.93
CA GLU A 72 20.11 -26.74 22.84
C GLU A 72 21.39 -26.54 22.04
N ARG A 73 22.39 -27.41 22.22
CA ARG A 73 23.61 -27.40 21.41
C ARG A 73 23.32 -27.75 19.96
N ASP A 74 22.52 -28.79 19.72
CA ASP A 74 22.13 -29.20 18.37
C ASP A 74 21.37 -28.11 17.63
N ALA A 75 20.42 -27.43 18.28
CA ALA A 75 19.68 -26.32 17.68
C ALA A 75 20.61 -25.15 17.33
N ARG A 76 21.58 -24.84 18.19
CA ARG A 76 22.58 -23.78 17.95
C ARG A 76 23.51 -24.14 16.80
N LEU A 77 24.02 -25.38 16.77
CA LEU A 77 24.88 -25.87 15.70
C LEU A 77 24.13 -25.96 14.37
N ALA A 78 22.87 -26.40 14.37
CA ALA A 78 22.04 -26.44 13.18
C ALA A 78 21.79 -25.03 12.61
N HIS A 79 21.56 -24.03 13.48
CA HIS A 79 21.46 -22.63 13.05
C HIS A 79 22.77 -22.12 12.42
N ALA A 80 23.93 -22.44 13.02
CA ALA A 80 25.23 -21.99 12.53
C ALA A 80 25.69 -22.72 11.25
N ALA A 81 25.31 -23.99 11.07
CA ALA A 81 25.69 -24.81 9.93
C ALA A 81 24.70 -24.72 8.75
N MET A 82 23.61 -23.96 8.89
CA MET A 82 22.67 -23.78 7.79
C MET A 82 23.34 -23.01 6.65
N PRO A 83 23.33 -23.54 5.41
CA PRO A 83 23.96 -22.88 4.27
C PRO A 83 23.27 -21.54 4.00
N GLU A 84 24.06 -20.52 3.68
CA GLU A 84 23.55 -19.28 3.13
C GLU A 84 22.77 -19.61 1.84
N GLY A 85 21.59 -19.00 1.69
CA GLY A 85 20.75 -19.22 0.50
C GLY A 85 21.51 -18.85 -0.76
N LYS A 86 21.33 -19.61 -1.84
CA LYS A 86 22.01 -19.34 -3.11
C LYS A 86 21.54 -18.04 -3.75
N ILE A 87 20.32 -17.62 -3.41
CA ILE A 87 19.70 -16.38 -3.85
C ILE A 87 19.51 -15.51 -2.61
N SER A 88 20.14 -14.34 -2.57
CA SER A 88 19.90 -13.39 -1.50
C SER A 88 18.63 -12.59 -1.74
N SER A 89 18.05 -12.01 -0.68
CA SER A 89 16.93 -11.07 -0.82
C SER A 89 17.30 -9.85 -1.68
N VAL A 90 18.57 -9.44 -1.64
CA VAL A 90 19.10 -8.33 -2.44
C VAL A 90 19.08 -8.68 -3.93
N ASP A 91 19.44 -9.91 -4.30
CA ASP A 91 19.44 -10.36 -5.69
C ASP A 91 18.03 -10.36 -6.27
N VAL A 92 17.03 -10.80 -5.48
CA VAL A 92 15.62 -10.79 -5.91
C VAL A 92 15.13 -9.37 -6.18
N VAL A 93 15.45 -8.42 -5.29
CA VAL A 93 15.06 -7.02 -5.46
C VAL A 93 15.77 -6.41 -6.67
N ASN A 94 17.06 -6.69 -6.83
CA ASN A 94 17.83 -6.21 -7.97
C ASN A 94 17.30 -6.76 -9.30
N GLU A 95 16.93 -8.04 -9.36
CA GLU A 95 16.37 -8.64 -10.56
C GLU A 95 14.98 -8.07 -10.88
N TYR A 96 14.14 -7.85 -9.86
CA TYR A 96 12.85 -7.18 -10.05
C TYR A 96 13.04 -5.77 -10.62
N GLN A 97 13.90 -4.97 -9.99
CA GLN A 97 14.08 -3.57 -10.34
C GLN A 97 14.79 -3.37 -11.69
N ASN A 98 15.81 -4.17 -11.97
CA ASN A 98 16.70 -3.95 -13.12
C ASN A 98 16.33 -4.79 -14.34
N VAL A 99 15.58 -5.88 -14.17
CA VAL A 99 15.22 -6.78 -15.28
C VAL A 99 13.72 -6.78 -15.51
N PHE A 100 12.91 -7.00 -14.47
CA PHE A 100 11.47 -7.15 -14.64
C PHE A 100 10.77 -5.81 -14.91
N VAL A 101 11.03 -4.79 -14.09
CA VAL A 101 10.40 -3.47 -14.24
C VAL A 101 10.65 -2.86 -15.63
N PRO A 102 11.89 -2.85 -16.18
CA PRO A 102 12.14 -2.32 -17.52
C PRO A 102 11.42 -3.11 -18.62
N LYS A 103 11.30 -4.43 -18.48
CA LYS A 103 10.54 -5.27 -19.44
C LYS A 103 9.06 -4.91 -19.46
N VAL A 104 8.43 -4.82 -18.29
CA VAL A 104 7.02 -4.43 -18.18
C VAL A 104 6.80 -3.01 -18.67
N ARG A 105 7.71 -2.08 -18.32
CA ARG A 105 7.66 -0.70 -18.82
C ARG A 105 7.72 -0.65 -20.34
N ALA A 106 8.64 -1.37 -20.96
CA ALA A 106 8.75 -1.41 -22.42
C ALA A 106 7.48 -1.96 -23.10
N GLU A 107 6.73 -2.85 -22.46
CA GLU A 107 5.47 -3.37 -22.97
C GLU A 107 4.30 -2.40 -22.75
N TYR A 108 4.23 -1.78 -21.58
CA TYR A 108 3.08 -0.99 -21.15
C TYR A 108 3.17 0.50 -21.50
N GLU A 109 4.33 1.13 -21.27
CA GLU A 109 4.53 2.58 -21.46
C GLU A 109 4.13 3.05 -22.86
N PRO A 110 4.52 2.39 -23.98
CA PRO A 110 4.12 2.84 -25.31
C PRO A 110 2.60 2.85 -25.54
N ILE A 111 1.84 2.01 -24.81
CA ILE A 111 0.38 1.90 -24.96
C ILE A 111 -0.34 3.04 -24.24
N VAL A 112 0.20 3.48 -23.10
CA VAL A 112 -0.48 4.43 -22.21
C VAL A 112 0.13 5.83 -22.23
N ASP A 113 1.41 5.97 -22.52
CA ASP A 113 2.13 7.24 -22.39
C ASP A 113 1.54 8.29 -23.34
N ALA A 114 1.34 7.94 -24.61
CA ALA A 114 0.68 8.81 -25.57
C ALA A 114 -0.76 9.20 -25.16
N LYS A 115 -1.50 8.28 -24.52
CA LYS A 115 -2.88 8.55 -24.06
C LYS A 115 -2.90 9.47 -22.84
N LEU A 116 -1.99 9.25 -21.90
CA LEU A 116 -1.84 10.08 -20.70
C LEU A 116 -1.35 11.47 -21.07
N LYS A 117 -0.39 11.58 -22.00
CA LYS A 117 0.05 12.84 -22.57
C LYS A 117 -1.09 13.59 -23.25
N MET A 118 -1.84 12.93 -24.13
CA MET A 118 -3.01 13.53 -24.78
C MET A 118 -4.07 13.98 -23.77
N ALA A 119 -4.34 13.19 -22.73
CA ALA A 119 -5.28 13.57 -21.67
C ALA A 119 -4.80 14.81 -20.91
N ARG A 120 -3.53 14.84 -20.49
CA ARG A 120 -2.90 15.99 -19.83
C ARG A 120 -3.03 17.25 -20.68
N ASP A 121 -2.66 17.16 -21.95
CA ASP A 121 -2.63 18.28 -22.88
C ASP A 121 -4.04 18.79 -23.20
N LEU A 122 -5.02 17.89 -23.34
CA LEU A 122 -6.43 18.26 -23.51
C LEU A 122 -6.97 18.99 -22.28
N LEU A 123 -6.70 18.48 -21.08
CA LEU A 123 -7.17 19.11 -19.84
C LEU A 123 -6.58 20.51 -19.68
N ILE A 124 -5.28 20.69 -19.95
CA ILE A 124 -4.63 22.01 -19.91
C ILE A 124 -5.23 22.94 -20.98
N SER A 125 -5.48 22.44 -22.19
CA SER A 125 -6.09 23.24 -23.27
C SER A 125 -7.49 23.74 -22.88
N CYS A 126 -8.33 22.86 -22.34
CA CYS A 126 -9.66 23.25 -21.85
C CYS A 126 -9.61 24.29 -20.72
N ILE A 127 -8.61 24.22 -19.84
CA ILE A 127 -8.40 25.23 -18.78
C ILE A 127 -8.03 26.58 -19.39
N ILE A 128 -7.18 26.60 -20.42
CA ILE A 128 -6.80 27.82 -21.14
C ILE A 128 -8.04 28.43 -21.79
N ASP A 129 -8.79 27.65 -22.58
CA ASP A 129 -9.98 28.13 -23.29
C ASP A 129 -11.03 28.71 -22.34
N HIS A 130 -11.23 28.05 -21.18
CA HIS A 130 -12.14 28.56 -20.17
C HIS A 130 -11.64 29.88 -19.58
N ARG A 131 -10.35 30.03 -19.30
CA ARG A 131 -9.80 31.29 -18.77
C ARG A 131 -9.89 32.41 -19.78
N ASP A 132 -9.55 32.15 -21.04
CA ASP A 132 -9.63 33.13 -22.12
C ASP A 132 -11.08 33.59 -22.31
N GLY A 133 -12.04 32.66 -22.23
CA GLY A 133 -13.47 32.99 -22.25
C GLY A 133 -13.93 33.80 -21.03
N GLU A 134 -13.51 33.44 -19.82
CA GLU A 134 -13.80 34.23 -18.60
C GLU A 134 -13.24 35.65 -18.68
N GLU A 135 -12.02 35.82 -19.19
CA GLU A 135 -11.40 37.14 -19.35
C GLU A 135 -12.09 37.96 -20.45
N ALA A 136 -12.39 37.35 -21.60
CA ALA A 136 -12.98 38.02 -22.75
C ALA A 136 -14.40 38.55 -22.49
N TYR A 137 -15.18 37.91 -21.61
CA TYR A 137 -16.57 38.31 -21.34
C TYR A 137 -16.82 38.79 -19.90
N GLY A 138 -15.80 38.72 -19.03
CA GLY A 138 -15.92 39.12 -17.62
C GLY A 138 -16.34 40.58 -17.45
N TYR A 139 -15.76 41.48 -18.24
CA TYR A 139 -16.08 42.90 -18.20
C TYR A 139 -17.55 43.18 -18.57
N LEU A 140 -18.09 42.49 -19.58
CA LEU A 140 -19.49 42.64 -19.99
C LEU A 140 -20.45 42.20 -18.87
N ARG A 141 -20.12 41.12 -18.18
CA ARG A 141 -20.91 40.67 -17.03
C ARG A 141 -20.92 41.74 -15.93
N GLU A 142 -19.77 42.35 -15.63
CA GLU A 142 -19.67 43.43 -14.65
C GLU A 142 -20.50 44.65 -15.05
N GLU A 143 -20.36 45.10 -16.30
CA GLU A 143 -21.14 46.23 -16.84
C GLU A 143 -22.65 45.98 -16.76
N ILE A 144 -23.13 44.80 -17.16
CA ILE A 144 -24.56 44.45 -17.09
C ILE A 144 -25.02 44.32 -15.63
N ALA A 145 -24.18 43.80 -14.74
CA ALA A 145 -24.49 43.73 -13.32
C ALA A 145 -24.60 45.12 -12.68
N GLU A 146 -23.76 46.08 -13.09
CA GLU A 146 -23.85 47.48 -12.66
C GLU A 146 -25.12 48.16 -13.18
N ILE A 147 -25.46 47.98 -14.46
CA ILE A 147 -26.70 48.49 -15.05
C ILE A 147 -27.91 47.92 -14.30
N THR A 148 -27.90 46.63 -13.98
CA THR A 148 -28.97 45.97 -13.23
C THR A 148 -29.12 46.55 -11.82
N ARG A 149 -28.00 46.78 -11.11
CA ARG A 149 -28.01 47.45 -9.79
C ARG A 149 -28.55 48.87 -9.86
N ALA A 150 -28.14 49.63 -10.87
CA ALA A 150 -28.59 51.01 -11.09
C ALA A 150 -30.08 51.09 -11.42
N ASN A 151 -30.60 50.17 -12.24
CA ASN A 151 -32.03 50.10 -12.56
C ASN A 151 -32.89 49.84 -11.31
N ARG A 152 -32.42 48.97 -10.42
CA ARG A 152 -33.10 48.73 -9.13
C ARG A 152 -33.06 49.94 -8.22
N SER A 153 -31.90 50.58 -8.05
CA SER A 153 -31.78 51.76 -7.18
C SER A 153 -32.59 52.96 -7.69
N GLN A 154 -32.81 53.04 -9.00
CA GLN A 154 -33.65 54.05 -9.66
C GLN A 154 -35.14 53.65 -9.72
N GLY A 155 -35.53 52.49 -9.18
CA GLY A 155 -36.92 52.03 -9.18
C GLY A 155 -37.47 51.63 -10.56
N LYS A 156 -36.60 51.46 -11.57
CA LYS A 156 -37.00 51.04 -12.92
C LYS A 156 -37.38 49.55 -12.97
N THR A 157 -36.83 48.75 -12.06
CA THR A 157 -37.16 47.33 -11.88
C THR A 157 -37.33 47.02 -10.39
N SER A 158 -38.28 46.14 -10.06
CA SER A 158 -38.49 45.62 -8.70
C SER A 158 -37.45 44.58 -8.31
N GLU A 159 -36.92 43.86 -9.29
CA GLU A 159 -35.96 42.77 -9.11
C GLU A 159 -34.57 43.12 -9.66
N SER A 160 -33.57 42.41 -9.14
CA SER A 160 -32.19 42.43 -9.63
C SER A 160 -31.84 41.01 -10.08
N PRO A 161 -32.06 40.66 -11.36
CA PRO A 161 -31.72 39.33 -11.87
C PRO A 161 -30.23 39.03 -11.64
N VAL A 162 -29.94 37.76 -11.35
CA VAL A 162 -28.56 37.26 -11.31
C VAL A 162 -28.01 37.24 -12.74
N ILE A 163 -26.86 37.87 -12.95
CA ILE A 163 -26.18 37.89 -14.24
C ILE A 163 -25.07 36.83 -14.20
N ASP A 164 -25.34 35.71 -14.84
CA ASP A 164 -24.39 34.62 -15.01
C ASP A 164 -23.33 34.99 -16.06
N HIS A 165 -22.15 34.37 -15.94
CA HIS A 165 -21.08 34.57 -16.92
C HIS A 165 -21.42 33.77 -18.20
N PRO A 166 -21.18 34.29 -19.42
CA PRO A 166 -21.53 33.56 -20.65
C PRO A 166 -20.94 32.14 -20.74
N THR A 167 -19.76 31.91 -20.17
CA THR A 167 -19.08 30.59 -20.14
C THR A 167 -19.49 29.71 -18.96
N SER A 168 -20.29 30.20 -17.99
CA SER A 168 -20.66 29.43 -16.79
C SER A 168 -21.77 28.39 -17.01
N THR A 169 -22.25 28.22 -18.25
CA THR A 169 -23.38 27.34 -18.60
C THR A 169 -22.98 25.96 -19.12
N ALA A 170 -21.68 25.66 -19.24
CA ALA A 170 -21.19 24.36 -19.71
C ALA A 170 -21.60 23.19 -18.78
N LYS A 171 -22.61 22.39 -19.14
CA LYS A 171 -23.16 21.32 -18.26
C LYS A 171 -22.32 20.03 -18.24
N VAL A 172 -20.99 20.11 -18.12
CA VAL A 172 -20.10 18.94 -18.24
C VAL A 172 -19.80 18.27 -16.88
N MET A 173 -19.87 19.02 -15.77
CA MET A 173 -19.41 18.57 -14.43
C MET A 173 -20.55 18.27 -13.43
N GLY A 174 -21.75 17.96 -13.93
CA GLY A 174 -22.89 17.58 -13.07
C GLY A 174 -23.30 18.68 -12.09
N SER A 175 -23.58 18.33 -10.83
CA SER A 175 -24.08 19.25 -9.79
C SER A 175 -23.05 20.24 -9.24
N LEU A 176 -21.75 20.07 -9.56
CA LEU A 176 -20.68 20.95 -9.08
C LEU A 176 -20.69 22.33 -9.75
N GLY A 177 -21.29 22.45 -10.94
CA GLY A 177 -21.20 23.65 -11.77
C GLY A 177 -19.84 23.80 -12.47
N VAL A 178 -19.79 24.61 -13.53
CA VAL A 178 -18.60 24.77 -14.40
C VAL A 178 -17.37 25.21 -13.60
N THR A 179 -17.51 26.26 -12.80
CA THR A 179 -16.39 26.91 -12.12
C THR A 179 -15.69 25.98 -11.12
N ASN A 180 -16.46 25.23 -10.32
CA ASN A 180 -15.90 24.28 -9.35
C ASN A 180 -15.30 23.07 -10.04
N GLY A 181 -15.95 22.57 -11.10
CA GLY A 181 -15.43 21.47 -11.88
C GLY A 181 -14.11 21.81 -12.58
N VAL A 182 -13.99 23.02 -13.15
CA VAL A 182 -12.73 23.51 -13.73
C VAL A 182 -11.66 23.67 -12.65
N HIS A 183 -12.00 24.18 -11.46
CA HIS A 183 -11.06 24.24 -10.34
C HIS A 183 -10.54 22.86 -9.90
N GLU A 184 -11.41 21.86 -9.88
CA GLU A 184 -11.03 20.50 -9.53
C GLU A 184 -10.11 19.88 -10.59
N VAL A 185 -10.42 20.09 -11.87
CA VAL A 185 -9.55 19.67 -12.99
C VAL A 185 -8.19 20.37 -12.90
N ILE A 186 -8.15 21.67 -12.61
CA ILE A 186 -6.90 22.41 -12.37
C ILE A 186 -6.10 21.80 -11.21
N SER A 187 -6.76 21.46 -10.11
CA SER A 187 -6.12 20.84 -8.94
C SER A 187 -5.54 19.46 -9.28
N GLN A 188 -6.28 18.64 -10.02
CA GLN A 188 -5.82 17.33 -10.48
C GLN A 188 -4.63 17.44 -11.45
N VAL A 189 -4.69 18.36 -12.42
CA VAL A 189 -3.57 18.65 -13.33
C VAL A 189 -2.36 19.18 -12.58
N SER A 190 -2.57 20.02 -11.57
CA SER A 190 -1.48 20.57 -10.72
C SER A 190 -0.77 19.49 -9.91
N ARG A 191 -1.47 18.40 -9.52
CA ARG A 191 -0.82 17.25 -8.86
C ARG A 191 0.11 16.48 -9.80
N PHE A 192 -0.19 16.46 -11.09
CA PHE A 192 0.64 15.80 -12.10
C PHE A 192 1.81 16.68 -12.55
N THR A 193 1.59 17.99 -12.60
CA THR A 193 2.51 18.96 -13.20
C THR A 193 3.27 19.81 -12.19
N TYR A 194 3.02 19.60 -10.89
CA TYR A 194 3.52 20.43 -9.79
C TYR A 194 3.21 21.93 -9.96
N GLY A 195 2.09 22.25 -10.61
CA GLY A 195 1.66 23.63 -10.87
C GLY A 195 2.40 24.32 -12.01
N HIS A 196 3.22 23.61 -12.78
CA HIS A 196 3.93 24.15 -13.94
C HIS A 196 3.33 23.65 -15.26
N LYS A 197 3.48 24.43 -16.33
CA LYS A 197 3.18 23.93 -17.67
C LYS A 197 4.30 22.95 -18.08
N PRO A 198 4.00 21.70 -18.48
CA PRO A 198 5.02 20.77 -18.96
C PRO A 198 5.78 21.35 -20.16
N ASN A 199 7.09 21.11 -20.24
CA ASN A 199 7.92 21.60 -21.34
C ASN A 199 7.50 21.05 -22.71
N ASP A 200 6.87 19.88 -22.72
CA ASP A 200 6.44 19.14 -23.90
C ASP A 200 4.93 19.27 -24.16
N PHE A 201 4.28 20.27 -23.55
CA PHE A 201 2.85 20.52 -23.73
C PHE A 201 2.52 20.94 -25.17
N GLU A 202 1.49 20.33 -25.73
CA GLU A 202 0.89 20.70 -27.01
C GLU A 202 -0.55 21.17 -26.81
N TYR A 203 -0.92 22.33 -27.36
CA TYR A 203 -2.28 22.82 -27.27
C TYR A 203 -3.20 22.08 -28.26
N ILE A 204 -4.33 21.58 -27.76
CA ILE A 204 -5.31 20.82 -28.54
C ILE A 204 -6.51 21.72 -28.83
N ALA A 205 -6.54 22.28 -30.04
CA ALA A 205 -7.57 23.22 -30.48
C ALA A 205 -8.93 22.56 -30.78
N GLU A 206 -8.92 21.30 -31.21
CA GLU A 206 -10.13 20.55 -31.55
C GLU A 206 -10.19 19.24 -30.77
N VAL A 207 -11.38 18.90 -30.26
CA VAL A 207 -11.58 17.64 -29.53
C VAL A 207 -11.28 16.46 -30.46
N PRO A 208 -10.40 15.53 -30.07
CA PRO A 208 -10.11 14.35 -30.88
C PRO A 208 -11.40 13.58 -31.20
N THR A 209 -11.65 13.34 -32.49
CA THR A 209 -12.84 12.60 -32.92
C THR A 209 -12.79 11.17 -32.39
N LYS A 210 -13.80 10.77 -31.62
CA LYS A 210 -13.92 9.38 -31.13
C LYS A 210 -14.13 8.44 -32.32
N THR A 211 -13.19 7.53 -32.55
CA THR A 211 -13.48 6.33 -33.35
C THR A 211 -14.37 5.41 -32.53
N LYS A 212 -15.58 5.12 -33.02
CA LYS A 212 -16.43 4.07 -32.43
C LYS A 212 -15.69 2.74 -32.56
N GLY A 213 -15.20 2.22 -31.45
CA GLY A 213 -14.69 0.86 -31.35
C GLY A 213 -13.17 0.77 -31.30
N ALA A 214 -12.65 0.58 -30.10
CA ALA A 214 -11.59 -0.38 -29.87
C ALA A 214 -12.04 -1.17 -28.63
N LYS A 215 -12.08 -2.50 -28.79
CA LYS A 215 -12.44 -3.46 -27.73
C LYS A 215 -11.56 -3.31 -26.50
#